data_AF-A0A533RYN3-F1
#
_entry.id   AF-A0A533RYN3-F1
#
_cell.length_a   1.000
_cell.length_b   1.000
_cell.length_c   1.000
_cell.angle_alpha   90.00
_cell.angle_beta   90.00
_cell.angle_gamma   90.00
#
_symmetry.space_group_name_H-M   'P 1'
#
loop_
_entity.id
_entity.type
_entity.pdbx_description
1 polymer ?
#
loop_
_entity_poly.entity_id
_entity_poly.type
_entity_poly.pdbx_seq_one_letter_code
_entity_poly.pdbx_strand_id
1 'polypeptide(L)'
;WTIRSCAACHEGEAVTYTYDDNKQVGPFGGSIRVPPQPKVKTFPKYNTIVAGHAFAKDYNEEGAHAYMLEDHYATKRGKFETCMQCKSTKVALAFRDGKALTVPKSTPITLTHTASGTVPPKTVVIPAGTKITYRTDPKTRFVDAKATFPDGTVWTSQPKPSDDTTKNYNMVWASTVAATKDTWPYGAGCNHCHDPHTGKARLVRQALLQAIEGTGGPAGTGGVNPYSKSSVKDPSQASEQDQRILSCAQCHVEYVCGKSGVDKKDRDMFGWSKAKDLHDVYMKTFAYSQDWVQAIIGQPLIKSQHPETELYWDSIHYQAGASCSDCHMPEVKSGNETFRSHWFTSPYKYENAATYAAFTAATGLDPAFKDKPCVRCHEDRMDRAIVQQKTFYAAQQRVENKLAISVGLLGAIPPDQRSGSTYEDALTAHRKAHVLWE
;
A
#
# COMPACT_ATOMS: atom_id res chain seq x y z
N TRP A 1 -3.40 6.07 -21.03
CA TRP A 1 -2.85 7.27 -20.37
C TRP A 1 -1.59 6.88 -19.63
N THR A 2 -0.48 7.51 -19.97
CA THR A 2 0.84 7.39 -19.33
C THR A 2 1.23 8.76 -18.78
N ILE A 3 2.23 8.83 -17.90
CA ILE A 3 2.78 10.13 -17.46
C ILE A 3 3.19 10.98 -18.67
N ARG A 4 3.84 10.36 -19.67
CA ARG A 4 4.22 11.03 -20.92
C ARG A 4 3.04 11.67 -21.66
N SER A 5 1.87 11.00 -21.69
CA SER A 5 0.69 11.60 -22.35
C SER A 5 0.16 12.82 -21.61
N CYS A 6 0.33 12.89 -20.28
CA CYS A 6 -0.09 14.04 -19.48
C CYS A 6 0.93 15.17 -19.54
N ALA A 7 2.22 14.85 -19.63
CA ALA A 7 3.33 15.80 -19.67
C ALA A 7 3.26 16.80 -20.85
N ALA A 8 2.53 16.48 -21.92
CA ALA A 8 2.37 17.37 -23.06
C ALA A 8 1.67 18.71 -22.71
N CYS A 9 0.84 18.72 -21.67
CA CYS A 9 0.15 19.93 -21.18
C CYS A 9 0.37 20.18 -19.68
N HIS A 10 0.98 19.23 -18.96
CA HIS A 10 1.20 19.25 -17.51
C HIS A 10 2.65 18.83 -17.20
N GLU A 11 3.61 19.51 -17.83
CA GLU A 11 5.02 19.18 -17.72
C GLU A 11 5.53 19.32 -16.28
N GLY A 12 5.09 20.38 -15.58
CA GLY A 12 5.46 20.64 -14.18
C GLY A 12 5.06 19.51 -13.24
N GLU A 13 3.81 19.04 -13.31
CA GLU A 13 3.33 17.90 -12.53
C GLU A 13 4.05 16.62 -12.92
N ALA A 14 4.28 16.38 -14.22
CA ALA A 14 4.94 15.18 -14.69
C ALA A 14 6.40 15.09 -14.22
N VAL A 15 7.17 16.19 -14.33
CA VAL A 15 8.59 16.20 -13.95
C VAL A 15 8.75 16.04 -12.43
N THR A 16 7.90 16.69 -11.64
CA THR A 16 7.92 16.54 -10.18
C THR A 16 7.46 15.15 -9.73
N TYR A 17 6.48 14.54 -10.40
CA TYR A 17 6.07 13.15 -10.13
C TYR A 17 7.21 12.15 -10.32
N THR A 18 8.01 12.32 -11.37
CA THR A 18 9.11 11.39 -11.69
C THR A 18 10.40 11.67 -10.94
N TYR A 19 10.48 12.77 -10.19
CA TYR A 19 11.66 13.14 -9.44
C TYR A 19 11.87 12.22 -8.23
N ASP A 20 13.12 11.80 -8.05
CA ASP A 20 13.57 11.08 -6.86
C ASP A 20 15.00 11.51 -6.55
N ASP A 21 15.24 11.87 -5.29
CA ASP A 21 16.57 12.23 -4.80
C ASP A 21 17.28 11.05 -4.13
N ASN A 22 16.56 9.95 -3.87
CA ASN A 22 17.02 8.76 -3.19
C ASN A 22 17.71 9.07 -1.83
N LYS A 23 17.18 10.05 -1.09
CA LYS A 23 17.76 10.53 0.19
C LYS A 23 16.81 10.42 1.38
N GLN A 24 17.42 10.39 2.56
CA GLN A 24 16.80 10.63 3.85
C GLN A 24 17.33 11.96 4.40
N VAL A 25 16.42 12.90 4.64
CA VAL A 25 16.74 14.21 5.21
C VAL A 25 16.23 14.34 6.64
N GLY A 26 15.09 13.72 6.94
CA GLY A 26 14.54 13.64 8.30
C GLY A 26 15.26 12.60 9.18
N PRO A 27 15.00 12.62 10.49
CA PRO A 27 15.63 11.70 11.44
C PRO A 27 15.23 10.23 11.22
N PHE A 28 14.04 10.00 10.66
CA PHE A 28 13.49 8.68 10.36
C PHE A 28 12.75 8.70 9.03
N GLY A 29 12.65 7.51 8.42
CA GLY A 29 12.04 7.31 7.12
C GLY A 29 12.76 8.05 5.99
N GLY A 30 12.17 8.08 4.82
CA GLY A 30 12.71 8.85 3.68
C GLY A 30 12.24 8.28 2.36
N SER A 31 13.07 8.44 1.33
CA SER A 31 12.84 7.79 0.04
C SER A 31 14.12 7.10 -0.44
N ILE A 32 14.86 6.45 0.47
CA ILE A 32 16.10 5.75 0.12
C ILE A 32 15.75 4.36 -0.38
N ARG A 33 15.68 4.27 -1.71
CA ARG A 33 15.39 3.06 -2.45
C ARG A 33 16.66 2.23 -2.73
N VAL A 34 17.78 2.90 -3.05
CA VAL A 34 19.02 2.23 -3.51
C VAL A 34 20.25 2.72 -2.72
N PRO A 35 21.03 1.83 -2.06
CA PRO A 35 20.73 0.42 -1.87
C PRO A 35 19.49 0.23 -0.99
N PRO A 36 18.83 -0.94 -1.05
CA PRO A 36 17.67 -1.24 -0.20
C PRO A 36 18.00 -1.01 1.28
N GLN A 37 17.03 -0.47 2.03
CA GLN A 37 17.15 -0.24 3.47
C GLN A 37 16.20 -1.17 4.24
N PRO A 38 16.65 -2.38 4.65
CA PRO A 38 15.81 -3.31 5.38
C PRO A 38 15.35 -2.75 6.73
N LYS A 39 14.05 -2.83 7.02
CA LYS A 39 13.47 -2.35 8.29
C LYS A 39 14.03 -3.11 9.51
N VAL A 40 14.59 -4.30 9.31
CA VAL A 40 15.29 -5.08 10.36
C VAL A 40 16.53 -4.39 10.93
N LYS A 41 17.09 -3.39 10.22
CA LYS A 41 18.16 -2.54 10.78
C LYS A 41 17.64 -1.70 11.96
N THR A 42 16.39 -1.26 11.89
CA THR A 42 15.74 -0.44 12.91
C THR A 42 14.98 -1.29 13.94
N PHE A 43 14.44 -2.42 13.50
CA PHE A 43 13.68 -3.39 14.28
C PHE A 43 14.31 -4.79 14.18
N PRO A 44 15.38 -5.08 14.96
CA PRO A 44 16.16 -6.32 14.82
C PRO A 44 15.40 -7.61 15.13
N LYS A 45 14.25 -7.53 15.81
CA LYS A 45 13.39 -8.68 16.16
C LYS A 45 12.17 -8.77 15.25
N TYR A 46 12.01 -7.87 14.27
CA TYR A 46 10.88 -7.89 13.32
C TYR A 46 10.67 -9.29 12.72
N ASN A 47 11.73 -9.91 12.20
CA ASN A 47 11.64 -11.25 11.60
C ASN A 47 11.24 -12.36 12.58
N THR A 48 11.51 -12.22 13.88
CA THR A 48 11.02 -13.13 14.91
C THR A 48 9.53 -12.93 15.15
N ILE A 49 9.08 -11.68 15.19
CA ILE A 49 7.68 -11.34 15.44
C ILE A 49 6.81 -11.83 14.28
N VAL A 50 7.19 -11.49 13.04
CA VAL A 50 6.45 -11.87 11.83
C VAL A 50 6.90 -13.22 11.24
N ALA A 51 7.48 -14.10 12.06
CA ALA A 51 7.97 -15.39 11.58
C ALA A 51 6.87 -16.17 10.85
N GLY A 52 7.21 -16.73 9.69
CA GLY A 52 6.25 -17.38 8.78
C GLY A 52 5.56 -16.45 7.77
N HIS A 53 5.60 -15.13 7.98
CA HIS A 53 5.05 -14.16 7.04
C HIS A 53 6.04 -13.83 5.91
N ALA A 54 5.51 -13.43 4.74
CA ALA A 54 6.34 -13.06 3.58
C ALA A 54 7.23 -11.83 3.85
N PHE A 55 6.83 -10.94 4.77
CA PHE A 55 7.59 -9.74 5.11
C PHE A 55 8.91 -10.05 5.83
N ALA A 56 9.07 -11.24 6.42
CA ALA A 56 10.36 -11.69 6.95
C ALA A 56 11.42 -11.90 5.86
N LYS A 57 11.00 -12.09 4.60
CA LYS A 57 11.91 -12.32 3.46
C LYS A 57 12.46 -11.03 2.87
N ASP A 58 11.65 -9.98 2.85
CA ASP A 58 11.95 -8.72 2.18
C ASP A 58 10.99 -7.63 2.65
N TYR A 59 11.50 -6.64 3.38
CA TYR A 59 10.76 -5.47 3.84
C TYR A 59 11.75 -4.31 4.04
N ASN A 60 11.66 -3.31 3.16
CA ASN A 60 12.59 -2.19 3.09
C ASN A 60 11.84 -0.87 3.26
N GLU A 61 12.59 0.20 3.50
CA GLU A 61 12.12 1.58 3.37
C GLU A 61 11.48 1.84 2.00
N GLU A 62 10.45 2.66 2.02
CA GLU A 62 9.68 3.07 0.87
C GLU A 62 10.52 3.99 -0.05
N GLY A 63 10.33 3.85 -1.36
CA GLY A 63 10.95 4.71 -2.38
C GLY A 63 9.95 5.71 -2.98
N ALA A 64 10.39 6.47 -3.98
CA ALA A 64 9.50 7.38 -4.71
C ALA A 64 8.43 6.62 -5.52
N HIS A 65 7.25 7.24 -5.67
CA HIS A 65 6.15 6.70 -6.48
C HIS A 65 6.55 6.37 -7.93
N ALA A 66 7.55 7.07 -8.47
CA ALA A 66 8.14 6.81 -9.78
C ALA A 66 8.57 5.33 -9.99
N TYR A 67 8.87 4.59 -8.91
CA TYR A 67 9.39 3.23 -8.98
C TYR A 67 8.48 2.17 -8.34
N MET A 68 7.25 2.52 -7.93
CA MET A 68 6.43 1.61 -7.10
C MET A 68 6.13 0.27 -7.79
N LEU A 69 5.91 0.27 -9.12
CA LEU A 69 5.65 -0.96 -9.88
C LEU A 69 6.93 -1.78 -10.04
N GLU A 70 8.06 -1.11 -10.26
CA GLU A 70 9.36 -1.76 -10.30
C GLU A 70 9.71 -2.44 -8.97
N ASP A 71 9.52 -1.74 -7.85
CA ASP A 71 9.84 -2.28 -6.52
C ASP A 71 8.90 -3.43 -6.15
N HIS A 72 7.62 -3.32 -6.50
CA HIS A 72 6.67 -4.40 -6.32
C HIS A 72 7.00 -5.62 -7.21
N TYR A 73 7.55 -5.41 -8.41
CA TYR A 73 8.05 -6.51 -9.24
C TYR A 73 9.37 -7.10 -8.72
N ALA A 74 10.24 -6.29 -8.12
CA ALA A 74 11.55 -6.72 -7.63
C ALA A 74 11.49 -7.43 -6.27
N THR A 75 10.44 -7.19 -5.47
CA THR A 75 10.34 -7.79 -4.14
C THR A 75 10.41 -9.32 -4.16
N LYS A 76 11.03 -9.88 -3.12
CA LYS A 76 11.15 -11.33 -2.92
C LYS A 76 9.92 -11.95 -2.24
N ARG A 77 8.92 -11.13 -1.89
CA ARG A 77 7.64 -11.58 -1.32
C ARG A 77 6.78 -12.27 -2.38
N GLY A 78 5.78 -13.02 -1.92
CA GLY A 78 4.73 -13.54 -2.80
C GLY A 78 4.00 -12.39 -3.50
N LYS A 79 3.57 -12.62 -4.73
CA LYS A 79 2.96 -11.60 -5.59
C LYS A 79 1.59 -12.05 -6.05
N PHE A 80 0.63 -11.17 -5.90
CA PHE A 80 -0.77 -11.40 -6.23
C PHE A 80 -1.28 -10.19 -6.99
N GLU A 81 -2.15 -10.41 -7.94
CA GLU A 81 -2.78 -9.36 -8.74
C GLU A 81 -3.56 -8.36 -7.88
N THR A 82 -4.10 -8.79 -6.74
CA THR A 82 -4.81 -7.91 -5.81
C THR A 82 -3.89 -6.80 -5.28
N CYS A 83 -2.61 -7.10 -5.06
CA CYS A 83 -1.60 -6.12 -4.63
C CYS A 83 -1.35 -5.02 -5.68
N MET A 84 -1.72 -5.24 -6.94
CA MET A 84 -1.46 -4.32 -8.04
C MET A 84 -2.44 -3.16 -8.11
N GLN A 85 -3.56 -3.19 -7.39
CA GLN A 85 -4.52 -2.09 -7.38
C GLN A 85 -3.89 -0.78 -6.89
N CYS A 86 -2.95 -0.86 -5.94
CA CYS A 86 -2.19 0.28 -5.43
C CYS A 86 -0.86 0.51 -6.15
N LYS A 87 -0.63 -0.18 -7.28
CA LYS A 87 0.63 -0.16 -8.05
C LYS A 87 0.40 -0.01 -9.56
N SER A 88 -0.84 -0.02 -10.01
CA SER A 88 -1.20 0.17 -11.41
C SER A 88 -2.61 0.74 -11.54
N THR A 89 -2.73 1.90 -12.19
CA THR A 89 -4.05 2.49 -12.49
C THR A 89 -4.89 1.58 -13.38
N LYS A 90 -4.26 0.83 -14.29
CA LYS A 90 -4.97 -0.12 -15.16
C LYS A 90 -5.64 -1.22 -14.35
N VAL A 91 -4.92 -1.79 -13.39
CA VAL A 91 -5.47 -2.86 -12.54
C VAL A 91 -6.58 -2.31 -11.65
N ALA A 92 -6.38 -1.16 -10.99
CA ALA A 92 -7.41 -0.54 -10.17
C ALA A 92 -8.72 -0.30 -10.95
N LEU A 93 -8.63 0.28 -12.16
CA LEU A 93 -9.78 0.50 -13.03
C LEU A 93 -10.42 -0.81 -13.49
N ALA A 94 -9.63 -1.85 -13.78
CA ALA A 94 -10.16 -3.15 -14.19
C ALA A 94 -10.95 -3.83 -13.07
N PHE A 95 -10.50 -3.73 -11.81
CA PHE A 95 -11.27 -4.17 -10.64
C PHE A 95 -12.57 -3.36 -10.48
N ARG A 96 -12.49 -2.03 -10.55
CA ARG A 96 -13.64 -1.13 -10.37
C ARG A 96 -14.70 -1.31 -11.46
N ASP A 97 -14.29 -1.28 -12.72
CA ASP A 97 -15.20 -1.24 -13.88
C ASP A 97 -15.59 -2.63 -14.38
N GLY A 98 -14.95 -3.69 -13.88
CA GLY A 98 -15.11 -5.06 -14.38
C GLY A 98 -14.63 -5.26 -15.83
N LYS A 99 -13.89 -4.29 -16.39
CA LYS A 99 -13.39 -4.32 -17.76
C LYS A 99 -12.08 -5.11 -17.84
N ALA A 100 -12.00 -5.99 -18.82
CA ALA A 100 -10.80 -6.79 -19.04
C ALA A 100 -9.61 -5.93 -19.46
N LEU A 101 -8.44 -6.19 -18.89
CA LEU A 101 -7.17 -5.77 -19.47
C LEU A 101 -6.81 -6.67 -20.64
N THR A 102 -6.06 -6.13 -21.62
CA THR A 102 -5.55 -6.90 -22.75
C THR A 102 -4.04 -6.71 -22.84
N VAL A 103 -3.31 -7.81 -23.02
CA VAL A 103 -1.87 -7.79 -23.29
C VAL A 103 -1.65 -7.33 -24.74
N PRO A 104 -1.04 -6.16 -24.99
CA PRO A 104 -0.98 -5.58 -26.34
C PRO A 104 0.04 -6.28 -27.24
N LYS A 105 1.09 -6.88 -26.66
CA LYS A 105 2.17 -7.55 -27.39
C LYS A 105 2.65 -8.75 -26.58
N SER A 106 3.04 -9.82 -27.26
CA SER A 106 3.63 -10.99 -26.60
C SER A 106 4.84 -10.56 -25.79
N THR A 107 4.81 -10.80 -24.48
CA THR A 107 5.76 -10.20 -23.53
C THR A 107 6.42 -11.29 -22.68
N PRO A 108 7.77 -11.38 -22.66
CA PRO A 108 8.48 -12.25 -21.74
C PRO A 108 8.44 -11.66 -20.32
N ILE A 109 8.10 -12.48 -19.34
CA ILE A 109 8.00 -12.13 -17.92
C ILE A 109 8.87 -13.08 -17.11
N THR A 110 9.69 -12.52 -16.23
CA THR A 110 10.54 -13.30 -15.32
C THR A 110 9.91 -13.35 -13.94
N LEU A 111 9.54 -14.54 -13.49
CA LEU A 111 8.99 -14.80 -12.17
C LEU A 111 10.12 -14.73 -11.13
N THR A 112 10.38 -13.54 -10.59
CA THR A 112 11.50 -13.34 -9.64
C THR A 112 11.21 -13.88 -8.23
N HIS A 113 9.96 -14.22 -7.92
CA HIS A 113 9.53 -14.77 -6.63
C HIS A 113 9.50 -16.30 -6.58
N THR A 114 9.81 -16.99 -7.68
CA THR A 114 9.84 -18.45 -7.75
C THR A 114 11.27 -18.99 -7.62
N ALA A 115 11.43 -20.14 -6.94
CA ALA A 115 12.72 -20.84 -6.87
C ALA A 115 13.16 -21.37 -8.25
N SER A 116 14.47 -21.56 -8.45
CA SER A 116 15.02 -22.18 -9.66
C SER A 116 14.49 -23.61 -9.84
N GLY A 117 14.12 -24.01 -11.06
CA GLY A 117 13.59 -25.35 -11.37
C GLY A 117 12.09 -25.55 -11.13
N THR A 118 11.34 -24.47 -10.89
CA THR A 118 9.88 -24.52 -10.71
C THR A 118 9.14 -24.62 -12.06
N VAL A 119 7.90 -25.13 -12.01
CA VAL A 119 6.92 -25.04 -13.09
C VAL A 119 5.94 -23.91 -12.74
N PRO A 120 5.69 -22.93 -13.63
CA PRO A 120 6.25 -22.77 -14.97
C PRO A 120 7.73 -22.32 -14.93
N PRO A 121 8.46 -22.44 -16.05
CA PRO A 121 9.83 -21.94 -16.14
C PRO A 121 9.95 -20.51 -15.61
N LYS A 122 11.12 -20.17 -15.07
CA LYS A 122 11.38 -18.85 -14.46
C LYS A 122 11.07 -17.68 -15.39
N THR A 123 11.16 -17.86 -16.71
CA THR A 123 10.69 -16.90 -17.71
C THR A 123 9.58 -17.53 -18.54
N VAL A 124 8.44 -16.84 -18.62
CA VAL A 124 7.27 -17.22 -19.41
C VAL A 124 6.96 -16.16 -20.45
N VAL A 125 6.42 -16.53 -21.61
CA VAL A 125 5.93 -15.57 -22.61
C VAL A 125 4.42 -15.51 -22.52
N ILE A 126 3.89 -14.32 -22.23
CA ILE A 126 2.46 -14.08 -22.22
C ILE A 126 2.04 -13.63 -23.63
N PRO A 127 1.11 -14.34 -24.31
CA PRO A 127 0.71 -14.00 -25.67
C PRO A 127 0.00 -12.65 -25.78
N ALA A 128 0.22 -11.94 -26.90
CA ALA A 128 -0.62 -10.80 -27.29
C ALA A 128 -2.10 -11.23 -27.38
N GLY A 129 -3.01 -10.34 -26.98
CA GLY A 129 -4.45 -10.63 -26.95
C GLY A 129 -4.92 -11.39 -25.72
N THR A 130 -4.02 -11.80 -24.81
CA THR A 130 -4.40 -12.35 -23.50
C THR A 130 -5.28 -11.35 -22.75
N LYS A 131 -6.46 -11.80 -22.31
CA LYS A 131 -7.42 -10.99 -21.55
C LYS A 131 -7.34 -11.30 -20.06
N ILE A 132 -7.31 -10.27 -19.22
CA ILE A 132 -7.31 -10.44 -17.76
C ILE A 132 -8.53 -9.74 -17.15
N THR A 133 -9.32 -10.48 -16.37
CA THR A 133 -10.48 -9.95 -15.63
C THR A 133 -10.27 -10.11 -14.14
N TYR A 134 -10.81 -9.17 -13.36
CA TYR A 134 -10.76 -9.18 -11.91
C TYR A 134 -12.15 -8.91 -11.33
N ARG A 135 -12.45 -9.52 -10.19
CA ARG A 135 -13.65 -9.24 -9.40
C ARG A 135 -13.39 -9.53 -7.94
N THR A 136 -13.80 -8.60 -7.07
CA THR A 136 -13.89 -8.86 -5.63
C THR A 136 -15.34 -9.16 -5.26
N ASP A 137 -15.58 -10.28 -4.59
CA ASP A 137 -16.89 -10.61 -4.06
C ASP A 137 -17.22 -9.73 -2.84
N PRO A 138 -18.29 -8.93 -2.86
CA PRO A 138 -18.58 -7.96 -1.81
C PRO A 138 -19.12 -8.58 -0.51
N LYS A 139 -19.31 -9.90 -0.43
CA LYS A 139 -19.71 -10.57 0.82
C LYS A 139 -18.53 -11.30 1.45
N THR A 140 -17.82 -12.09 0.64
CA THR A 140 -16.71 -12.93 1.11
C THR A 140 -15.36 -12.23 1.07
N ARG A 141 -15.28 -11.09 0.36
CA ARG A 141 -14.04 -10.37 0.05
C ARG A 141 -13.09 -11.14 -0.86
N PHE A 142 -13.50 -12.29 -1.39
CA PHE A 142 -12.64 -13.11 -2.23
C PHE A 142 -12.41 -12.49 -3.60
N VAL A 143 -11.17 -12.58 -4.07
CA VAL A 143 -10.79 -12.14 -5.41
C VAL A 143 -10.89 -13.31 -6.39
N ASP A 144 -11.56 -13.09 -7.52
CA ASP A 144 -11.56 -13.94 -8.69
C ASP A 144 -10.86 -13.20 -9.83
N ALA A 145 -9.63 -13.62 -10.12
CA ALA A 145 -8.83 -13.12 -11.21
C ALA A 145 -8.60 -14.21 -12.25
N LYS A 146 -8.79 -13.87 -13.52
CA LYS A 146 -8.65 -14.84 -14.62
C LYS A 146 -7.83 -14.24 -15.75
N ALA A 147 -6.83 -14.98 -16.22
CA ALA A 147 -6.12 -14.69 -17.46
C ALA A 147 -6.53 -15.72 -18.53
N THR A 148 -7.11 -15.26 -19.62
CA THR A 148 -7.55 -16.09 -20.75
C THR A 148 -6.64 -15.82 -21.95
N PHE A 149 -5.90 -16.85 -22.36
CA PHE A 149 -5.01 -16.79 -23.52
C PHE A 149 -5.81 -16.89 -24.82
N PRO A 150 -5.26 -16.43 -25.96
CA PRO A 150 -5.94 -16.51 -27.26
C PRO A 150 -6.30 -17.93 -27.71
N ASP A 151 -5.58 -18.94 -27.23
CA ASP A 151 -5.83 -20.36 -27.51
C ASP A 151 -6.97 -20.96 -26.65
N GLY A 152 -7.57 -20.17 -25.77
CA GLY A 152 -8.62 -20.60 -24.85
C GLY A 152 -8.12 -21.10 -23.50
N THR A 153 -6.80 -21.18 -23.27
CA THR A 153 -6.24 -21.55 -21.96
C THR A 153 -6.63 -20.51 -20.90
N VAL A 154 -7.15 -20.98 -19.74
CA VAL A 154 -7.53 -20.11 -18.63
C VAL A 154 -6.67 -20.40 -17.41
N TRP A 155 -6.08 -19.35 -16.85
CA TRP A 155 -5.41 -19.35 -15.55
C TRP A 155 -6.25 -18.57 -14.55
N THR A 156 -6.32 -19.02 -13.30
CA THR A 156 -7.23 -18.43 -12.29
C THR A 156 -6.61 -18.33 -10.90
N SER A 157 -6.99 -17.31 -10.13
CA SER A 157 -6.66 -17.22 -8.70
C SER A 157 -7.52 -18.10 -7.81
N GLN A 158 -8.55 -18.74 -8.39
CA GLN A 158 -9.44 -19.73 -7.76
C GLN A 158 -9.34 -21.10 -8.47
N PRO A 159 -8.16 -21.76 -8.48
CA PRO A 159 -7.98 -23.07 -9.10
C PRO A 159 -8.75 -24.16 -8.34
N LYS A 160 -9.12 -25.24 -9.05
CA LYS A 160 -9.71 -26.42 -8.42
C LYS A 160 -8.65 -27.14 -7.57
N PRO A 161 -9.04 -27.96 -6.58
CA PRO A 161 -8.09 -28.75 -5.79
C PRO A 161 -7.20 -29.69 -6.63
N SER A 162 -7.66 -30.11 -7.80
CA SER A 162 -6.91 -30.96 -8.75
C SER A 162 -5.85 -30.20 -9.56
N ASP A 163 -5.90 -28.87 -9.60
CA ASP A 163 -5.06 -28.07 -10.48
C ASP A 163 -3.71 -27.75 -9.83
N ASP A 164 -2.69 -27.52 -10.65
CA ASP A 164 -1.44 -26.90 -10.17
C ASP A 164 -1.71 -25.45 -9.78
N THR A 165 -1.96 -25.26 -8.49
CA THR A 165 -2.32 -23.97 -7.92
C THR A 165 -1.19 -22.94 -8.06
N THR A 166 0.07 -23.36 -7.84
CA THR A 166 1.24 -22.48 -7.94
C THR A 166 1.41 -21.98 -9.36
N LYS A 167 1.28 -22.88 -10.35
CA LYS A 167 1.35 -22.51 -11.76
C LYS A 167 0.25 -21.52 -12.13
N ASN A 168 -0.98 -21.77 -11.70
CA ASN A 168 -2.11 -20.86 -11.92
C ASN A 168 -1.83 -19.45 -11.42
N TYR A 169 -1.42 -19.31 -10.15
CA TYR A 169 -1.13 -18.00 -9.56
C TYR A 169 -0.01 -17.27 -10.30
N ASN A 170 1.06 -17.98 -10.63
CA ASN A 170 2.19 -17.40 -11.35
C ASN A 170 1.81 -16.91 -12.75
N MET A 171 0.93 -17.63 -13.45
CA MET A 171 0.48 -17.24 -14.80
C MET A 171 -0.52 -16.08 -14.76
N VAL A 172 -1.41 -16.00 -13.76
CA VAL A 172 -2.27 -14.83 -13.55
C VAL A 172 -1.44 -13.59 -13.22
N TRP A 173 -0.48 -13.71 -12.31
CA TRP A 173 0.47 -12.66 -11.98
C TRP A 173 1.25 -12.19 -13.22
N ALA A 174 1.88 -13.11 -13.95
CA ALA A 174 2.67 -12.77 -15.13
C ALA A 174 1.84 -12.07 -16.20
N SER A 175 0.59 -12.51 -16.42
CA SER A 175 -0.33 -11.88 -17.36
C SER A 175 -0.70 -10.46 -16.94
N THR A 176 -0.92 -10.24 -15.64
CA THR A 176 -1.16 -8.92 -15.05
C THR A 176 0.03 -7.98 -15.27
N VAL A 177 1.26 -8.46 -15.02
CA VAL A 177 2.48 -7.66 -15.28
C VAL A 177 2.63 -7.35 -16.77
N ALA A 178 2.41 -8.32 -17.65
CA ALA A 178 2.48 -8.12 -19.09
C ALA A 178 1.51 -7.02 -19.58
N ALA A 179 0.29 -6.98 -19.03
CA ALA A 179 -0.73 -5.99 -19.40
C ALA A 179 -0.44 -4.55 -18.90
N THR A 180 0.49 -4.41 -17.96
CA THR A 180 0.82 -3.13 -17.29
C THR A 180 2.20 -2.60 -17.66
N LYS A 181 2.94 -3.32 -18.51
CA LYS A 181 4.36 -3.04 -18.78
C LYS A 181 4.64 -1.68 -19.42
N ASP A 182 3.67 -1.11 -20.14
CA ASP A 182 3.72 0.23 -20.75
C ASP A 182 3.73 1.38 -19.74
N THR A 183 3.42 1.09 -18.47
CA THR A 183 3.46 2.06 -17.36
C THR A 183 4.68 1.88 -16.45
N TRP A 184 5.62 1.02 -16.81
CA TRP A 184 6.87 0.85 -16.06
C TRP A 184 7.71 2.16 -16.04
N PRO A 185 8.39 2.52 -14.93
CA PRO A 185 8.49 1.81 -13.64
C PRO A 185 7.45 2.21 -12.57
N TYR A 186 6.54 3.14 -12.87
CA TYR A 186 5.62 3.75 -11.90
C TYR A 186 4.30 3.00 -11.75
N GLY A 187 3.73 2.49 -12.83
CA GLY A 187 2.45 1.77 -12.86
C GLY A 187 1.21 2.63 -12.59
N ALA A 188 1.12 3.32 -11.44
CA ALA A 188 0.06 4.27 -11.14
C ALA A 188 0.42 5.65 -11.70
N GLY A 189 -0.28 6.10 -12.75
CA GLY A 189 -0.01 7.41 -13.38
C GLY A 189 -0.93 8.52 -12.89
N CYS A 190 -0.89 9.68 -13.55
CA CYS A 190 -1.74 10.85 -13.28
C CYS A 190 -3.22 10.48 -13.21
N ASN A 191 -3.66 9.56 -14.07
CA ASN A 191 -5.03 9.11 -14.11
C ASN A 191 -5.45 8.22 -12.93
N HIS A 192 -4.58 7.92 -11.97
CA HIS A 192 -4.99 7.26 -10.73
C HIS A 192 -5.89 8.17 -9.89
N CYS A 193 -5.57 9.47 -9.86
CA CYS A 193 -6.28 10.47 -9.08
C CYS A 193 -7.05 11.47 -9.95
N HIS A 194 -6.73 11.60 -11.24
CA HIS A 194 -7.41 12.52 -12.16
C HIS A 194 -8.20 11.78 -13.24
N ASP A 195 -9.41 12.23 -13.53
CA ASP A 195 -10.14 11.73 -14.68
C ASP A 195 -9.56 12.33 -15.98
N PRO A 196 -9.07 11.50 -16.92
CA PRO A 196 -8.39 12.01 -18.10
C PRO A 196 -9.32 12.70 -19.11
N HIS A 197 -10.65 12.58 -18.97
CA HIS A 197 -11.61 13.26 -19.85
C HIS A 197 -12.02 14.64 -19.31
N THR A 198 -11.89 14.88 -18.00
CA THR A 198 -12.36 16.11 -17.36
C THR A 198 -11.30 16.87 -16.58
N GLY A 199 -10.15 16.25 -16.28
CA GLY A 199 -9.11 16.78 -15.39
C GLY A 199 -9.45 16.75 -13.89
N LYS A 200 -10.72 16.48 -13.53
CA LYS A 200 -11.20 16.50 -12.14
C LYS A 200 -10.63 15.34 -11.32
N ALA A 201 -10.54 15.53 -10.01
CA ALA A 201 -10.19 14.47 -9.08
C ALA A 201 -11.17 13.29 -9.16
N ARG A 202 -10.69 12.07 -8.94
CA ARG A 202 -11.48 10.83 -8.95
C ARG A 202 -10.90 9.78 -8.03
N LEU A 203 -11.75 8.80 -7.70
CA LEU A 203 -11.38 7.57 -7.00
C LEU A 203 -11.55 6.37 -7.95
N VAL A 204 -10.54 5.52 -8.01
CA VAL A 204 -10.48 4.31 -8.85
C VAL A 204 -10.32 3.03 -8.02
N ARG A 205 -9.99 3.14 -6.73
CA ARG A 205 -9.81 1.98 -5.86
C ARG A 205 -11.15 1.39 -5.41
N GLN A 206 -11.46 0.17 -5.86
CA GLN A 206 -12.74 -0.48 -5.56
C GLN A 206 -12.97 -0.72 -4.05
N ALA A 207 -11.98 -1.22 -3.31
CA ALA A 207 -12.15 -1.45 -1.87
C ALA A 207 -12.39 -0.16 -1.08
N LEU A 208 -11.81 0.97 -1.51
CA LEU A 208 -12.09 2.28 -0.93
C LEU A 208 -13.57 2.66 -1.11
N LEU A 209 -14.06 2.59 -2.35
CA LEU A 209 -15.44 2.92 -2.67
C LEU A 209 -16.42 2.04 -1.87
N GLN A 210 -16.16 0.74 -1.81
CA GLN A 210 -16.97 -0.18 -1.00
C GLN A 210 -16.89 0.13 0.50
N ALA A 211 -15.72 0.51 1.02
CA ALA A 211 -15.56 0.92 2.41
C ALA A 211 -16.40 2.18 2.71
N ILE A 212 -16.34 3.20 1.85
CA ILE A 212 -17.13 4.44 1.98
C ILE A 212 -18.64 4.17 1.89
N GLU A 213 -19.08 3.33 0.96
CA GLU A 213 -20.50 2.97 0.83
C GLU A 213 -21.02 2.19 2.04
N GLY A 214 -20.13 1.47 2.75
CA GLY A 214 -20.47 0.52 3.79
C GLY A 214 -20.80 -0.88 3.24
N THR A 215 -20.55 -1.13 1.97
CA THR A 215 -20.69 -2.47 1.34
C THR A 215 -19.40 -3.31 1.49
N GLY A 216 -18.31 -2.66 1.91
CA GLY A 216 -16.92 -3.15 1.93
C GLY A 216 -16.22 -3.25 3.28
N GLY A 217 -16.48 -2.29 4.19
CA GLY A 217 -15.71 -2.09 5.44
C GLY A 217 -16.22 -2.90 6.65
N PRO A 218 -15.48 -2.91 7.79
CA PRO A 218 -15.66 -3.88 8.89
C PRO A 218 -16.97 -3.91 9.68
N ALA A 219 -17.90 -3.00 9.43
CA ALA A 219 -19.15 -2.96 10.17
C ALA A 219 -20.33 -2.36 9.40
N GLY A 220 -20.20 -2.11 8.09
CA GLY A 220 -21.26 -1.48 7.29
C GLY A 220 -21.61 -0.03 7.70
N THR A 221 -20.85 0.58 8.61
CA THR A 221 -21.00 1.99 9.00
C THR A 221 -20.73 2.91 7.81
N GLY A 222 -19.68 2.59 7.04
CA GLY A 222 -19.24 3.35 5.89
C GLY A 222 -18.81 4.76 6.25
N GLY A 223 -18.83 5.63 5.24
CA GLY A 223 -18.46 7.04 5.37
C GLY A 223 -17.08 7.34 4.82
N VAL A 224 -16.97 8.53 4.24
CA VAL A 224 -15.73 9.13 3.74
C VAL A 224 -14.68 9.24 4.85
N ASN A 225 -15.11 9.66 6.03
CA ASN A 225 -14.33 9.56 7.26
C ASN A 225 -15.25 8.96 8.34
N PRO A 226 -15.06 7.68 8.72
CA PRO A 226 -15.88 7.02 9.74
C PRO A 226 -15.80 7.66 11.14
N TYR A 227 -14.82 8.54 11.35
CA TYR A 227 -14.58 9.26 12.61
C TYR A 227 -15.15 10.70 12.58
N SER A 228 -15.61 11.16 11.42
CA SER A 228 -16.31 12.44 11.31
C SER A 228 -17.70 12.36 11.94
N LYS A 229 -18.15 13.49 12.51
CA LYS A 229 -19.54 13.63 12.98
C LYS A 229 -20.57 13.50 11.85
N SER A 230 -20.16 13.79 10.61
CA SER A 230 -21.00 13.71 9.42
C SER A 230 -20.72 12.41 8.66
N SER A 231 -21.72 11.53 8.58
CA SER A 231 -21.62 10.27 7.82
C SER A 231 -21.88 10.51 6.32
N VAL A 232 -20.95 11.19 5.66
CA VAL A 232 -21.01 11.42 4.20
C VAL A 232 -20.58 10.14 3.48
N LYS A 233 -21.45 9.56 2.65
CA LYS A 233 -21.17 8.34 1.87
C LYS A 233 -20.94 8.58 0.38
N ASP A 234 -21.19 9.79 -0.11
CA ASP A 234 -20.83 10.21 -1.45
C ASP A 234 -19.56 11.07 -1.39
N PRO A 235 -18.42 10.59 -1.94
CA PRO A 235 -17.18 11.38 -1.98
C PRO A 235 -17.34 12.77 -2.59
N SER A 236 -18.26 12.98 -3.53
CA SER A 236 -18.45 14.31 -4.15
C SER A 236 -19.11 15.32 -3.22
N GLN A 237 -19.76 14.85 -2.15
CA GLN A 237 -20.42 15.67 -1.13
C GLN A 237 -19.52 15.85 0.11
N ALA A 238 -18.32 15.28 0.10
CA ALA A 238 -17.36 15.42 1.19
C ALA A 238 -16.75 16.82 1.23
N SER A 239 -16.17 17.19 2.38
CA SER A 239 -15.37 18.41 2.49
C SER A 239 -14.20 18.39 1.50
N GLU A 240 -13.70 19.55 1.07
CA GLU A 240 -12.51 19.61 0.20
C GLU A 240 -11.29 18.92 0.84
N GLN A 241 -11.16 19.06 2.16
CA GLN A 241 -10.11 18.40 2.94
C GLN A 241 -10.20 16.88 2.79
N ASP A 242 -11.39 16.30 3.00
CA ASP A 242 -11.59 14.86 2.87
C ASP A 242 -11.43 14.39 1.42
N GLN A 243 -11.90 15.14 0.42
CA GLN A 243 -11.69 14.78 -0.99
C GLN A 243 -10.20 14.68 -1.34
N ARG A 244 -9.37 15.58 -0.80
CA ARG A 244 -7.91 15.53 -0.96
C ARG A 244 -7.30 14.34 -0.22
N ILE A 245 -7.75 14.05 1.02
CA ILE A 245 -7.30 12.88 1.79
C ILE A 245 -7.65 11.57 1.06
N LEU A 246 -8.87 11.47 0.53
CA LEU A 246 -9.35 10.27 -0.18
C LEU A 246 -8.49 9.93 -1.40
N SER A 247 -7.88 10.91 -2.05
CA SER A 247 -6.97 10.68 -3.18
C SER A 247 -5.75 9.86 -2.76
N CYS A 248 -5.22 10.09 -1.55
CA CYS A 248 -4.13 9.34 -0.94
C CYS A 248 -4.63 8.01 -0.33
N ALA A 249 -5.83 8.03 0.25
CA ALA A 249 -6.48 6.88 0.88
C ALA A 249 -6.83 5.75 -0.11
N GLN A 250 -6.67 5.96 -1.41
CA GLN A 250 -6.72 4.88 -2.40
C GLN A 250 -5.65 3.81 -2.17
N CYS A 251 -4.55 4.17 -1.49
CA CYS A 251 -3.43 3.28 -1.23
C CYS A 251 -2.93 3.35 0.22
N HIS A 252 -2.85 4.53 0.82
CA HIS A 252 -2.24 4.75 2.15
C HIS A 252 -3.22 4.46 3.29
N VAL A 253 -3.55 3.17 3.40
CA VAL A 253 -4.54 2.62 4.34
C VAL A 253 -4.10 1.26 4.85
N GLU A 254 -4.78 0.77 5.88
CA GLU A 254 -4.78 -0.64 6.25
C GLU A 254 -5.65 -1.46 5.27
N TYR A 255 -5.16 -2.63 4.85
CA TYR A 255 -5.89 -3.50 3.95
C TYR A 255 -5.52 -4.98 4.09
N VAL A 256 -6.52 -5.82 3.81
CA VAL A 256 -6.28 -7.22 3.47
C VAL A 256 -6.10 -7.29 1.95
N CYS A 257 -4.94 -7.78 1.50
CA CYS A 257 -4.74 -8.14 0.11
C CYS A 257 -3.93 -9.42 -0.08
N GLY A 258 -4.23 -10.12 -1.17
CA GLY A 258 -3.48 -11.30 -1.57
C GLY A 258 -3.90 -12.53 -0.76
N LYS A 259 -3.12 -13.60 -0.92
CA LYS A 259 -3.48 -14.92 -0.41
C LYS A 259 -3.09 -15.10 1.04
N SER A 260 -4.09 -15.45 1.86
CA SER A 260 -3.88 -15.87 3.25
C SER A 260 -2.99 -17.10 3.36
N GLY A 261 -2.02 -17.04 4.26
CA GLY A 261 -1.24 -18.18 4.73
C GLY A 261 -2.06 -19.18 5.55
N VAL A 262 -3.21 -18.78 6.10
CA VAL A 262 -4.10 -19.61 6.93
C VAL A 262 -5.01 -20.48 6.06
N ASP A 263 -5.87 -19.87 5.24
CA ASP A 263 -6.92 -20.58 4.50
C ASP A 263 -6.75 -20.55 2.97
N LYS A 264 -5.64 -19.97 2.49
CA LYS A 264 -5.25 -19.91 1.08
C LYS A 264 -6.23 -19.14 0.18
N LYS A 265 -7.11 -18.30 0.74
CA LYS A 265 -8.01 -17.45 -0.04
C LYS A 265 -7.36 -16.10 -0.34
N ASP A 266 -7.48 -15.66 -1.58
CA ASP A 266 -7.12 -14.29 -2.00
C ASP A 266 -8.26 -13.35 -1.65
N ARG A 267 -7.95 -12.24 -0.97
CA ARG A 267 -8.94 -11.27 -0.49
C ARG A 267 -8.56 -9.86 -0.89
N ASP A 268 -9.58 -9.01 -0.98
CA ASP A 268 -9.44 -7.57 -1.13
C ASP A 268 -10.43 -6.84 -0.21
N MET A 269 -9.91 -6.14 0.81
CA MET A 269 -10.73 -5.36 1.73
C MET A 269 -9.90 -4.24 2.36
N PHE A 270 -10.51 -3.08 2.56
CA PHE A 270 -9.95 -2.04 3.43
C PHE A 270 -10.44 -2.24 4.86
N GLY A 271 -9.49 -2.24 5.82
CA GLY A 271 -9.80 -2.23 7.23
C GLY A 271 -10.55 -0.94 7.61
N TRP A 272 -10.20 0.20 7.01
CA TRP A 272 -10.93 1.47 7.16
C TRP A 272 -11.26 1.81 8.61
N SER A 273 -10.32 1.48 9.52
CA SER A 273 -10.45 1.57 10.96
C SER A 273 -9.10 1.92 11.61
N LYS A 274 -9.10 2.60 12.75
CA LYS A 274 -7.89 2.90 13.51
C LYS A 274 -7.18 1.61 13.90
N ALA A 275 -5.85 1.68 14.02
CA ALA A 275 -5.01 0.58 14.51
C ALA A 275 -5.54 -0.05 15.82
N LYS A 276 -6.05 0.77 16.75
CA LYS A 276 -6.62 0.29 18.02
C LYS A 276 -7.87 -0.60 17.88
N ASP A 277 -8.60 -0.46 16.78
CA ASP A 277 -9.87 -1.16 16.54
C ASP A 277 -9.68 -2.35 15.57
N LEU A 278 -8.55 -2.40 14.83
CA LEU A 278 -8.27 -3.41 13.79
C LEU A 278 -8.33 -4.85 14.30
N HIS A 279 -7.89 -5.10 15.53
CA HIS A 279 -7.94 -6.45 16.10
C HIS A 279 -9.38 -6.99 16.15
N ASP A 280 -10.30 -6.23 16.73
CA ASP A 280 -11.70 -6.65 16.88
C ASP A 280 -12.40 -6.71 15.52
N VAL A 281 -12.08 -5.76 14.64
CA VAL A 281 -12.52 -5.72 13.24
C VAL A 281 -12.20 -7.02 12.50
N TYR A 282 -10.94 -7.46 12.52
CA TYR A 282 -10.52 -8.66 11.79
C TYR A 282 -10.90 -9.95 12.50
N MET A 283 -10.98 -9.95 13.84
CA MET A 283 -11.56 -11.07 14.57
C MET A 283 -13.01 -11.30 14.14
N LYS A 284 -13.84 -10.25 14.14
CA LYS A 284 -15.25 -10.34 13.73
C LYS A 284 -15.41 -10.70 12.25
N THR A 285 -14.57 -10.15 11.37
CA THR A 285 -14.73 -10.31 9.93
C THR A 285 -14.18 -11.65 9.43
N PHE A 286 -13.06 -12.11 9.98
CA PHE A 286 -12.29 -13.21 9.43
C PHE A 286 -11.91 -14.29 10.44
N ALA A 287 -12.14 -14.09 11.73
CA ALA A 287 -11.62 -14.97 12.79
C ALA A 287 -10.11 -15.26 12.62
N TYR A 288 -9.33 -14.22 12.27
CA TYR A 288 -7.88 -14.27 11.99
C TYR A 288 -7.45 -15.08 10.75
N SER A 289 -8.38 -15.46 9.87
CA SER A 289 -8.07 -16.27 8.68
C SER A 289 -7.45 -15.49 7.52
N GLN A 290 -7.28 -14.17 7.62
CA GLN A 290 -6.95 -13.32 6.48
C GLN A 290 -5.45 -13.22 6.15
N ASP A 291 -4.54 -13.38 7.13
CA ASP A 291 -3.11 -13.11 6.91
C ASP A 291 -2.21 -14.36 6.99
N TRP A 292 -1.73 -14.78 8.16
CA TRP A 292 -0.83 -15.95 8.27
C TRP A 292 -0.84 -16.62 9.64
N VAL A 293 -0.26 -17.83 9.69
CA VAL A 293 0.06 -18.54 10.93
C VAL A 293 1.48 -18.20 11.35
N GLN A 294 1.65 -17.61 12.53
CA GLN A 294 2.95 -17.26 13.09
C GLN A 294 3.74 -18.53 13.39
N ALA A 295 4.94 -18.65 12.82
CA ALA A 295 5.66 -19.93 12.74
C ALA A 295 6.17 -20.50 14.09
N ILE A 296 6.37 -19.65 15.10
CA ILE A 296 6.86 -20.03 16.43
C ILE A 296 5.68 -20.33 17.37
N ILE A 297 4.67 -19.46 17.38
CA ILE A 297 3.45 -19.61 18.19
C ILE A 297 2.56 -20.73 17.62
N GLY A 298 2.56 -20.94 16.30
CA GLY A 298 1.65 -21.87 15.62
C GLY A 298 0.20 -21.38 15.55
N GLN A 299 -0.04 -20.07 15.74
CA GLN A 299 -1.37 -19.47 15.77
C GLN A 299 -1.53 -18.37 14.72
N PRO A 300 -2.74 -18.14 14.19
CA PRO A 300 -3.01 -17.03 13.29
C PRO A 300 -2.78 -15.67 13.95
N LEU A 301 -2.11 -14.76 13.24
CA LEU A 301 -1.96 -13.34 13.60
C LEU A 301 -2.49 -12.43 12.47
N ILE A 302 -2.53 -11.13 12.76
CA ILE A 302 -2.97 -10.06 11.85
C ILE A 302 -1.74 -9.33 11.35
N LYS A 303 -1.69 -8.98 10.05
CA LYS A 303 -0.62 -8.17 9.46
C LYS A 303 -1.15 -6.76 9.19
N SER A 304 -0.59 -5.74 9.83
CA SER A 304 -0.91 -4.34 9.52
C SER A 304 -0.11 -3.83 8.30
N GLN A 305 -0.64 -2.91 7.50
CA GLN A 305 0.06 -2.20 6.42
C GLN A 305 -0.28 -0.72 6.44
N HIS A 306 0.76 0.12 6.39
CA HIS A 306 0.76 1.56 6.14
C HIS A 306 -0.61 2.30 6.34
N PRO A 307 -1.13 2.37 7.59
CA PRO A 307 -2.46 2.89 7.90
C PRO A 307 -2.45 4.42 8.05
N GLU A 308 -1.80 5.14 7.14
CA GLU A 308 -1.57 6.58 7.31
C GLU A 308 -2.88 7.37 7.37
N THR A 309 -3.86 7.05 6.52
CA THR A 309 -5.14 7.76 6.50
C THR A 309 -5.89 7.57 7.81
N GLU A 310 -6.00 6.32 8.26
CA GLU A 310 -6.72 5.98 9.48
C GLU A 310 -6.02 6.60 10.70
N LEU A 311 -4.70 6.60 10.77
CA LEU A 311 -3.97 7.28 11.84
C LEU A 311 -4.06 8.81 11.76
N TYR A 312 -4.15 9.38 10.56
CA TYR A 312 -4.20 10.83 10.34
C TYR A 312 -5.51 11.47 10.80
N TRP A 313 -6.65 10.80 10.61
CA TRP A 313 -7.93 11.33 11.08
C TRP A 313 -7.90 11.60 12.58
N ASP A 314 -8.65 12.61 13.03
CA ASP A 314 -8.67 13.09 14.43
C ASP A 314 -7.33 13.62 14.97
N SER A 315 -6.27 13.66 14.16
CA SER A 315 -5.04 14.36 14.52
C SER A 315 -5.26 15.86 14.66
N ILE A 316 -4.35 16.54 15.34
CA ILE A 316 -4.37 18.00 15.46
C ILE A 316 -4.30 18.69 14.09
N HIS A 317 -3.63 18.08 13.10
CA HIS A 317 -3.54 18.62 11.74
C HIS A 317 -4.86 18.44 10.99
N TYR A 318 -5.49 17.27 11.11
CA TYR A 318 -6.81 17.05 10.54
C TYR A 318 -7.85 18.00 11.16
N GLN A 319 -7.85 18.16 12.48
CA GLN A 319 -8.74 19.09 13.19
C GLN A 319 -8.51 20.56 12.80
N ALA A 320 -7.28 20.91 12.40
CA ALA A 320 -6.94 22.23 11.89
C ALA A 320 -7.29 22.44 10.39
N GLY A 321 -7.90 21.45 9.74
CA GLY A 321 -8.34 21.55 8.33
C GLY A 321 -7.26 21.17 7.30
N ALA A 322 -6.09 20.68 7.71
CA ALA A 322 -5.04 20.28 6.79
C ALA A 322 -5.35 18.93 6.11
N SER A 323 -4.85 18.74 4.90
CA SER A 323 -4.90 17.48 4.16
C SER A 323 -3.49 16.92 3.93
N CYS A 324 -3.40 15.69 3.42
CA CYS A 324 -2.12 15.09 3.00
C CYS A 324 -1.37 16.00 2.01
N SER A 325 -2.11 16.59 1.06
CA SER A 325 -1.55 17.43 0.00
C SER A 325 -0.92 18.74 0.50
N ASP A 326 -1.34 19.24 1.67
CA ASP A 326 -0.77 20.48 2.21
C ASP A 326 0.65 20.29 2.73
N CYS A 327 1.01 19.05 3.11
CA CYS A 327 2.36 18.72 3.56
C CYS A 327 3.22 18.07 2.47
N HIS A 328 2.62 17.19 1.66
CA HIS A 328 3.33 16.32 0.73
C HIS A 328 3.24 16.75 -0.73
N MET A 329 2.43 17.78 -1.03
CA MET A 329 2.27 18.39 -2.35
C MET A 329 2.24 19.93 -2.23
N PRO A 330 3.30 20.54 -1.67
CA PRO A 330 3.37 22.00 -1.56
C PRO A 330 3.38 22.64 -2.95
N GLU A 331 3.02 23.92 -3.01
CA GLU A 331 3.07 24.70 -4.23
C GLU A 331 4.50 24.87 -4.72
N VAL A 332 4.65 24.86 -6.03
CA VAL A 332 5.90 25.13 -6.74
C VAL A 332 5.59 26.01 -7.94
N LYS A 333 6.64 26.63 -8.49
CA LYS A 333 6.47 27.59 -9.58
C LYS A 333 7.38 27.25 -10.76
N SER A 334 6.82 27.25 -11.96
CA SER A 334 7.55 27.15 -13.23
C SER A 334 7.19 28.35 -14.10
N GLY A 335 8.16 29.22 -14.37
CA GLY A 335 7.89 30.48 -15.07
C GLY A 335 6.84 31.33 -14.34
N ASN A 336 5.67 31.52 -14.95
CA ASN A 336 4.55 32.26 -14.36
C ASN A 336 3.45 31.36 -13.78
N GLU A 337 3.58 30.04 -13.89
CA GLU A 337 2.59 29.08 -13.42
C GLU A 337 2.93 28.57 -12.03
N THR A 338 1.97 28.67 -11.11
CA THR A 338 2.03 28.04 -9.79
C THR A 338 1.13 26.81 -9.80
N PHE A 339 1.67 25.67 -9.38
CA PHE A 339 0.95 24.41 -9.31
C PHE A 339 1.42 23.59 -8.09
N ARG A 340 0.72 22.49 -7.76
CA ARG A 340 1.12 21.63 -6.64
C ARG A 340 2.15 20.59 -7.09
N SER A 341 3.25 20.50 -6.35
CA SER A 341 4.27 19.48 -6.57
C SER A 341 3.67 18.09 -6.51
N HIS A 342 4.01 17.24 -7.47
CA HIS A 342 3.69 15.83 -7.45
C HIS A 342 4.87 14.97 -6.97
N TRP A 343 5.92 15.60 -6.42
CA TRP A 343 6.96 14.89 -5.69
C TRP A 343 6.48 14.51 -4.29
N PHE A 344 5.79 13.37 -4.21
CA PHE A 344 5.26 12.85 -2.95
C PHE A 344 6.41 12.33 -2.07
N THR A 345 6.78 13.11 -1.06
CA THR A 345 7.95 12.81 -0.25
C THR A 345 7.83 13.38 1.16
N SER A 346 8.82 13.10 2.02
CA SER A 346 8.88 13.69 3.35
C SER A 346 8.93 15.22 3.30
N PRO A 347 8.09 15.95 4.07
CA PRO A 347 8.08 17.41 4.07
C PRO A 347 9.42 18.02 4.50
N TYR A 348 10.24 17.28 5.27
CA TYR A 348 11.60 17.69 5.62
C TYR A 348 12.49 18.00 4.40
N LYS A 349 12.20 17.40 3.24
CA LYS A 349 12.96 17.64 2.00
C LYS A 349 12.65 19.00 1.39
N TYR A 350 11.40 19.46 1.48
CA TYR A 350 10.99 20.81 1.06
C TYR A 350 11.54 21.89 1.99
N GLU A 351 11.71 21.56 3.28
CA GLU A 351 12.27 22.48 4.27
C GLU A 351 13.79 22.65 4.16
N ASN A 352 14.48 21.60 3.72
CA ASN A 352 15.93 21.56 3.62
C ASN A 352 16.44 22.31 2.37
N ALA A 353 17.22 23.37 2.59
CA ALA A 353 17.68 24.25 1.52
C ALA A 353 18.48 23.53 0.42
N ALA A 354 19.38 22.61 0.78
CA ALA A 354 20.21 21.89 -0.20
C ALA A 354 19.38 20.91 -1.04
N THR A 355 18.43 20.22 -0.40
CA THR A 355 17.54 19.27 -1.08
C THR A 355 16.55 19.99 -1.97
N TYR A 356 15.97 21.10 -1.50
CA TYR A 356 15.08 21.94 -2.30
C TYR A 356 15.79 22.54 -3.52
N ALA A 357 17.02 23.04 -3.34
CA ALA A 357 17.81 23.56 -4.47
C ALA A 357 18.13 22.47 -5.51
N ALA A 358 18.45 21.25 -5.08
CA ALA A 358 18.66 20.13 -5.99
C ALA A 358 17.37 19.75 -6.73
N PHE A 359 16.24 19.75 -6.02
CA PHE A 359 14.93 19.48 -6.60
C PHE A 359 14.55 20.51 -7.66
N THR A 360 14.64 21.81 -7.37
CA THR A 360 14.29 22.86 -8.34
C THR A 360 15.24 22.90 -9.53
N ALA A 361 16.54 22.68 -9.30
CA ALA A 361 17.51 22.56 -10.38
C ALA A 361 17.22 21.37 -11.33
N ALA A 362 16.83 20.22 -10.78
CA ALA A 362 16.52 19.04 -11.58
C ALA A 362 15.19 19.12 -12.33
N THR A 363 14.27 19.96 -11.87
CA THR A 363 12.90 20.07 -12.41
C THR A 363 12.65 21.36 -13.19
N GLY A 364 13.61 22.30 -13.21
CA GLY A 364 13.47 23.60 -13.86
C GLY A 364 12.55 24.57 -13.13
N LEU A 365 12.23 24.31 -11.86
CA LEU A 365 11.38 25.15 -11.03
C LEU A 365 12.12 26.38 -10.51
N ASP A 366 11.36 27.43 -10.18
CA ASP A 366 11.89 28.65 -9.55
C ASP A 366 12.46 28.34 -8.16
N PRO A 367 13.79 28.45 -7.95
CA PRO A 367 14.42 28.19 -6.65
C PRO A 367 14.11 29.26 -5.60
N ALA A 368 13.59 30.43 -6.00
CA ALA A 368 13.22 31.52 -5.10
C ALA A 368 11.81 31.34 -4.53
N PHE A 369 10.91 30.67 -5.24
CA PHE A 369 9.59 30.31 -4.73
C PHE A 369 9.74 29.20 -3.68
N LYS A 370 9.30 29.42 -2.44
CA LYS A 370 9.49 28.46 -1.35
C LYS A 370 8.22 28.30 -0.54
N ASP A 371 7.35 27.41 -1.01
CA ASP A 371 6.27 26.93 -0.18
C ASP A 371 6.78 25.85 0.79
N LYS A 372 7.02 26.27 2.03
CA LYS A 372 7.57 25.43 3.09
C LYS A 372 6.43 24.85 3.93
N PRO A 373 6.02 23.59 3.70
CA PRO A 373 4.78 23.04 4.23
C PRO A 373 4.72 23.00 5.76
N CYS A 374 5.85 22.77 6.43
CA CYS A 374 5.91 22.78 7.89
C CYS A 374 5.99 24.22 8.41
N VAL A 375 6.95 25.01 7.91
CA VAL A 375 7.21 26.37 8.42
C VAL A 375 5.99 27.28 8.25
N ARG A 376 5.15 27.06 7.23
CA ARG A 376 3.89 27.77 7.02
C ARG A 376 2.99 27.80 8.28
N CYS A 377 3.00 26.74 9.08
CA CYS A 377 2.15 26.62 10.28
C CYS A 377 2.96 26.44 11.58
N HIS A 378 4.25 26.18 11.47
CA HIS A 378 5.12 25.71 12.55
C HIS A 378 6.45 26.47 12.56
N GLU A 379 6.43 27.82 12.45
CA GLU A 379 7.58 28.73 12.23
C GLU A 379 8.93 28.32 12.88
N ASP A 380 8.94 27.57 13.98
CA ASP A 380 10.10 26.95 14.64
C ASP A 380 9.88 25.53 15.21
N ARG A 381 8.73 24.88 14.97
CA ARG A 381 8.33 23.65 15.70
C ARG A 381 8.74 22.34 15.04
N MET A 382 9.54 22.39 13.98
CA MET A 382 10.00 21.18 13.28
C MET A 382 10.84 20.28 14.21
N ASP A 383 11.59 20.87 15.13
CA ASP A 383 12.33 20.14 16.17
C ASP A 383 11.40 19.37 17.12
N ARG A 384 10.19 19.90 17.39
CA ARG A 384 9.19 19.18 18.21
C ARG A 384 8.72 17.91 17.50
N ALA A 385 8.52 17.97 16.18
CA ALA A 385 8.18 16.78 15.39
C ALA A 385 9.30 15.73 15.45
N ILE A 386 10.56 16.17 15.35
CA ILE A 386 11.73 15.28 15.49
C ILE A 386 11.75 14.62 16.87
N VAL A 387 11.52 15.37 17.95
CA VAL A 387 11.45 14.84 19.32
C VAL A 387 10.31 13.84 19.49
N GLN A 388 9.13 14.11 18.91
CA GLN A 388 8.00 13.17 18.92
C GLN A 388 8.35 11.88 18.17
N GLN A 389 8.92 11.97 16.98
CA GLN A 389 9.34 10.78 16.22
C GLN A 389 10.36 9.94 17.00
N LYS A 390 11.37 10.57 17.62
CA LYS A 390 12.35 9.86 18.47
C LYS A 390 11.66 9.14 19.63
N THR A 391 10.69 9.80 20.26
CA THR A 391 9.91 9.21 21.35
C THR A 391 9.12 7.98 20.89
N PHE A 392 8.45 8.09 19.74
CA PHE A 392 7.68 6.98 19.17
C PHE A 392 8.55 5.81 18.76
N TYR A 393 9.68 6.05 18.05
CA TYR A 393 10.61 4.99 17.68
C TYR A 393 11.20 4.28 18.90
N ALA A 394 11.59 5.03 19.93
CA ALA A 394 12.08 4.43 21.17
C ALA A 394 11.01 3.59 21.88
N ALA A 395 9.75 4.04 21.87
CA ALA A 395 8.63 3.25 22.41
C ALA A 395 8.39 1.98 21.58
N GLN A 396 8.39 2.08 20.26
CA GLN A 396 8.19 0.96 19.34
C GLN A 396 9.28 -0.11 19.52
N GLN A 397 10.55 0.27 19.70
CA GLN A 397 11.65 -0.66 19.99
C GLN A 397 11.52 -1.32 21.37
N ARG A 398 11.01 -0.63 22.39
CA ARG A 398 10.71 -1.25 23.69
C ARG A 398 9.60 -2.29 23.58
N VAL A 399 8.55 -1.99 22.82
CA VAL A 399 7.42 -2.91 22.59
C VAL A 399 7.86 -4.09 21.73
N GLU A 400 8.68 -3.88 20.71
CA GLU A 400 9.27 -4.93 19.88
C GLU A 400 9.96 -6.01 20.74
N ASN A 401 10.81 -5.59 21.68
CA ASN A 401 11.51 -6.53 22.57
C ASN A 401 10.53 -7.37 23.39
N LYS A 402 9.46 -6.75 23.91
CA LYS A 402 8.41 -7.46 24.67
C LYS A 402 7.61 -8.41 23.78
N LEU A 403 7.30 -8.03 22.56
CA LEU A 403 6.61 -8.89 21.60
C LEU A 403 7.46 -10.09 21.23
N ALA A 404 8.77 -9.91 20.98
CA ALA A 404 9.67 -11.01 20.69
C ALA A 404 9.77 -12.02 21.85
N ILE A 405 9.81 -11.53 23.10
CA ILE A 405 9.74 -12.38 24.29
C ILE A 405 8.40 -13.12 24.35
N SER A 406 7.29 -12.41 24.12
CA SER A 406 5.94 -12.98 24.12
C SER A 406 5.78 -14.08 23.07
N VAL A 407 6.33 -13.90 21.86
CA VAL A 407 6.40 -14.96 20.83
C VAL A 407 7.11 -16.20 21.36
N GLY A 408 8.28 -16.02 21.99
CA GLY A 408 9.06 -17.13 22.55
C GLY A 408 8.32 -17.88 23.66
N LEU A 409 7.70 -17.15 24.58
CA LEU A 409 6.94 -17.73 25.69
C LEU A 409 5.71 -18.50 25.21
N LEU A 410 4.92 -17.92 24.29
CA LEU A 410 3.74 -18.60 23.72
C LEU A 410 4.15 -19.83 22.88
N GLY A 411 5.25 -19.72 22.13
CA GLY A 411 5.77 -20.83 21.33
C GLY A 411 6.34 -21.99 22.17
N ALA A 412 6.87 -21.70 23.37
CA ALA A 412 7.42 -22.71 24.28
C ALA A 412 6.33 -23.57 24.97
N ILE A 413 5.07 -23.11 24.99
CA ILE A 413 3.96 -23.87 25.57
C ILE A 413 3.70 -25.10 24.68
N PRO A 414 3.71 -26.33 25.23
CA PRO A 414 3.43 -27.56 24.48
C PRO A 414 2.06 -27.54 23.80
N PRO A 415 1.89 -28.07 22.57
CA PRO A 415 0.62 -28.00 21.84
C PRO A 415 -0.60 -28.55 22.59
N ASP A 416 -0.42 -29.60 23.38
CA ASP A 416 -1.45 -30.21 24.23
C ASP A 416 -1.89 -29.31 25.40
N GLN A 417 -1.07 -28.32 25.75
CA GLN A 417 -1.34 -27.32 26.81
C GLN A 417 -1.81 -25.97 26.25
N ARG A 418 -1.96 -25.85 24.93
CA ARG A 418 -2.48 -24.64 24.27
C ARG A 418 -4.01 -24.63 24.24
N SER A 419 -4.60 -24.83 25.41
CA SER A 419 -6.05 -24.79 25.60
C SER A 419 -6.39 -24.23 26.99
N GLY A 420 -7.58 -23.66 27.12
CA GLY A 420 -8.03 -23.03 28.36
C GLY A 420 -7.83 -21.51 28.38
N SER A 421 -8.53 -20.84 29.31
CA SER A 421 -8.63 -19.38 29.35
C SER A 421 -7.28 -18.68 29.45
N THR A 422 -6.34 -19.20 30.25
CA THR A 422 -5.03 -18.55 30.45
C THR A 422 -4.21 -18.45 29.17
N TYR A 423 -4.16 -19.50 28.35
CA TYR A 423 -3.45 -19.46 27.07
C TYR A 423 -4.15 -18.54 26.07
N GLU A 424 -5.48 -18.65 25.96
CA GLU A 424 -6.27 -17.83 25.03
C GLU A 424 -6.22 -16.34 25.38
N ASP A 425 -6.23 -16.00 26.68
CA ASP A 425 -6.08 -14.63 27.16
C ASP A 425 -4.69 -14.09 26.81
N ALA A 426 -3.63 -14.88 27.02
CA ALA A 426 -2.27 -14.50 26.66
C ALA A 426 -2.08 -14.33 25.14
N LEU A 427 -2.67 -15.23 24.34
CA LEU A 427 -2.63 -15.14 22.88
C LEU A 427 -3.42 -13.93 22.37
N THR A 428 -4.58 -13.65 22.95
CA THR A 428 -5.40 -12.48 22.60
C THR A 428 -4.68 -11.19 22.97
N ALA A 429 -4.05 -11.13 24.16
CA ALA A 429 -3.22 -10.00 24.55
C ALA A 429 -2.04 -9.80 23.59
N HIS A 430 -1.38 -10.89 23.17
CA HIS A 430 -0.32 -10.83 22.16
C HIS A 430 -0.82 -10.29 20.82
N ARG A 431 -1.95 -10.80 20.30
CA ARG A 431 -2.55 -10.33 19.04
C ARG A 431 -2.87 -8.84 19.09
N LYS A 432 -3.45 -8.34 20.19
CA LYS A 432 -3.74 -6.92 20.38
C LYS A 432 -2.47 -6.07 20.43
N ALA A 433 -1.48 -6.51 21.22
CA ALA A 433 -0.21 -5.81 21.32
C ALA A 433 0.56 -5.78 19.99
N HIS A 434 0.47 -6.85 19.20
CA HIS A 434 1.09 -6.96 17.89
C HIS A 434 0.52 -5.93 16.91
N VAL A 435 -0.82 -5.89 16.76
CA VAL A 435 -1.50 -4.94 15.85
C VAL A 435 -1.28 -3.48 16.24
N LEU A 436 -1.15 -3.18 17.52
CA LEU A 436 -0.88 -1.82 18.00
C LEU A 436 0.58 -1.37 17.78
N TRP A 437 1.50 -2.33 17.68
CA TRP A 437 2.92 -2.06 17.50
C TRP A 437 3.32 -2.01 16.03
N GLU A 438 2.76 -2.92 15.24
CA GLU A 438 2.99 -3.04 13.80
C GLU A 438 2.20 -1.99 13.03
#